data_AF-A0A2E0HWI7-F1
#
_entry.id   AF-A0A2E0HWI7-F1
#
_cell.length_a   1.000
_cell.length_b   1.000
_cell.length_c   1.000
_cell.angle_alpha   90.00
_cell.angle_beta   90.00
_cell.angle_gamma   90.00
#
_symmetry.space_group_name_H-M   'P 1'
#
loop_
_entity.id
_entity.type
_entity.pdbx_description
1 polymer ?
#
loop_
_entity_poly.entity_id
_entity_poly.type
_entity_poly.pdbx_seq_one_letter_code
_entity_poly.pdbx_strand_id
1 'polypeptide(L)'
;MAGHSKWANIKHKKAAQDAKRGKVFTKIIKELMVAAKNGGSDPDSNPRLRQAISSAKAANMPNETIVRNVQKGAGELEGVNYEEISYEGFGPHGVAIMIEVMTDNKNRTVAEIRHLMTKYGGNLGENGSVSWMFERLGQIVIHDDTSEEDTLLEDILEAGANDFTKIESNYLISTDPTLSADVSEKLDKKGYNIISSSVEMVPKDVIEVEDSTSSKLIDLIENLEDHDDIQKIASNFEIVNRKD
;
A
#
# COMPACT_ATOMS: atom_id res chain seq x y z
N MET A 1 4.23 -20.17 -8.52
CA MET A 1 4.65 -18.90 -9.16
C MET A 1 4.15 -17.81 -8.25
N ALA A 2 5.09 -17.11 -7.63
CA ALA A 2 4.86 -16.26 -6.47
C ALA A 2 3.96 -15.06 -6.83
N GLY A 3 2.70 -15.13 -6.44
CA GLY A 3 1.83 -13.97 -6.39
C GLY A 3 2.20 -13.15 -5.17
N HIS A 4 3.11 -12.18 -5.34
CA HIS A 4 3.47 -11.21 -4.29
C HIS A 4 2.20 -10.70 -3.58
N SER A 5 2.30 -10.50 -2.26
CA SER A 5 1.19 -10.11 -1.37
C SER A 5 0.35 -8.94 -1.87
N LYS A 6 0.91 -8.03 -2.68
CA LYS A 6 0.17 -6.96 -3.37
C LYS A 6 -0.94 -7.51 -4.29
N TRP A 7 -0.67 -8.53 -5.11
CA TRP A 7 -1.68 -9.09 -6.02
C TRP A 7 -2.69 -10.00 -5.30
N ALA A 8 -2.23 -10.81 -4.35
CA ALA A 8 -3.13 -11.58 -3.49
C ALA A 8 -4.14 -10.65 -2.80
N ASN A 9 -3.68 -9.52 -2.26
CA ASN A 9 -4.55 -8.50 -1.67
C ASN A 9 -5.46 -7.81 -2.72
N ILE A 10 -5.01 -7.57 -3.95
CA ILE A 10 -5.85 -6.97 -5.02
C ILE A 10 -6.95 -7.93 -5.50
N LYS A 11 -6.65 -9.23 -5.65
CA LYS A 11 -7.59 -10.24 -6.16
C LYS A 11 -8.82 -10.42 -5.27
N HIS A 12 -8.64 -10.36 -3.95
CA HIS A 12 -9.74 -10.46 -2.98
C HIS A 12 -10.54 -9.15 -2.81
N LYS A 13 -10.03 -8.00 -3.27
CA LYS A 13 -10.64 -6.66 -3.03
C LYS A 13 -11.91 -6.33 -3.83
N LYS A 14 -12.42 -7.24 -4.68
CA LYS A 14 -13.51 -6.94 -5.62
C LYS A 14 -14.92 -7.11 -5.03
N ALA A 15 -15.27 -6.32 -4.01
CA ALA A 15 -16.66 -6.02 -3.62
C ALA A 15 -16.76 -4.73 -2.76
N ALA A 16 -17.88 -4.02 -2.90
CA ALA A 16 -18.33 -2.79 -2.21
C ALA A 16 -17.58 -1.48 -2.53
N GLN A 17 -17.90 -0.82 -3.64
CA GLN A 17 -17.29 0.46 -4.05
C GLN A 17 -17.77 1.70 -3.27
N ASP A 18 -19.01 1.71 -2.77
CA ASP A 18 -19.58 2.94 -2.19
C ASP A 18 -19.22 3.15 -0.70
N ALA A 19 -19.21 2.09 0.11
CA ALA A 19 -18.77 2.17 1.52
C ALA A 19 -17.27 2.49 1.65
N LYS A 20 -16.48 2.16 0.61
CA LYS A 20 -15.02 2.36 0.61
C LYS A 20 -14.62 3.80 0.27
N ARG A 21 -15.45 4.59 -0.43
CA ARG A 21 -15.04 5.94 -0.88
C ARG A 21 -14.78 6.90 0.28
N GLY A 22 -15.62 6.88 1.32
CA GLY A 22 -15.41 7.68 2.53
C GLY A 22 -14.10 7.36 3.23
N LYS A 23 -13.78 6.06 3.37
CA LYS A 23 -12.53 5.58 3.97
C LYS A 23 -11.31 5.96 3.14
N VAL A 24 -11.39 5.83 1.82
CA VAL A 24 -10.34 6.27 0.90
C VAL A 24 -10.08 7.77 1.07
N PHE A 25 -11.12 8.60 1.18
CA PHE A 25 -10.96 10.04 1.43
C PHE A 25 -10.28 10.31 2.76
N THR A 26 -10.69 9.63 3.83
CA THR A 26 -10.06 9.77 5.15
C THR A 26 -8.57 9.42 5.11
N LYS A 27 -8.18 8.31 4.47
CA LYS A 27 -6.77 7.92 4.32
C LYS A 27 -5.97 8.95 3.51
N ILE A 28 -6.52 9.41 2.39
CA ILE A 28 -5.89 10.46 1.56
C ILE A 28 -5.74 11.77 2.34
N ILE A 29 -6.73 12.18 3.14
CA ILE A 29 -6.65 13.39 3.96
C ILE A 29 -5.51 13.29 4.98
N LYS A 30 -5.37 12.15 5.66
CA LYS A 30 -4.27 11.91 6.59
C LYS A 30 -2.91 11.99 5.91
N GLU A 31 -2.79 11.37 4.73
CA GLU A 31 -1.56 11.43 3.93
C GLU A 31 -1.23 12.86 3.47
N LEU A 32 -2.22 13.65 3.00
CA LEU A 32 -2.02 15.06 2.65
C LEU A 32 -1.50 15.87 3.85
N MET A 33 -2.11 15.66 5.03
CA MET A 33 -1.73 16.39 6.24
C MET A 33 -0.33 16.01 6.73
N VAL A 34 0.01 14.71 6.75
CA VAL A 34 1.33 14.23 7.18
C VAL A 34 2.42 14.63 6.18
N ALA A 35 2.15 14.53 4.88
CA ALA A 35 3.09 14.96 3.85
C ALA A 35 3.40 16.46 3.94
N ALA A 36 2.36 17.30 4.12
CA ALA A 36 2.53 18.74 4.28
C ALA A 36 3.24 19.12 5.60
N LYS A 37 2.93 18.41 6.70
CA LYS A 37 3.62 18.57 7.99
C LYS A 37 5.13 18.31 7.90
N ASN A 38 5.52 17.28 7.15
CA ASN A 38 6.91 16.85 7.08
C ASN A 38 7.74 17.60 6.02
N GLY A 39 7.12 18.10 4.95
CA GLY A 39 7.84 18.67 3.80
C GLY A 39 7.32 20.04 3.32
N GLY A 40 6.41 20.68 4.05
CA GLY A 40 5.80 21.95 3.67
C GLY A 40 4.61 21.81 2.71
N SER A 41 3.87 22.92 2.54
CA SER A 41 2.64 22.99 1.73
C SER A 41 2.86 23.14 0.22
N ASP A 42 4.12 23.33 -0.23
CA ASP A 42 4.47 23.48 -1.64
C ASP A 42 4.75 22.10 -2.31
N PRO A 43 3.89 21.63 -3.24
CA PRO A 43 4.08 20.35 -3.94
C PRO A 43 5.26 20.35 -4.93
N ASP A 44 5.80 21.51 -5.31
CA ASP A 44 6.97 21.58 -6.20
C ASP A 44 8.24 21.20 -5.44
N SER A 45 8.34 21.59 -4.16
CA SER A 45 9.43 21.19 -3.27
C SER A 45 9.16 19.91 -2.45
N ASN A 46 7.93 19.39 -2.46
CA ASN A 46 7.53 18.22 -1.66
C ASN A 46 6.97 17.08 -2.54
N PRO A 47 7.83 16.13 -2.98
CA PRO A 47 7.41 15.01 -3.82
C PRO A 47 6.33 14.12 -3.19
N ARG A 48 6.38 13.89 -1.87
CA ARG A 48 5.38 13.09 -1.15
C ARG A 48 4.01 13.77 -1.20
N LEU A 49 3.96 15.09 -0.99
CA LEU A 49 2.73 15.86 -1.11
C LEU A 49 2.19 15.85 -2.55
N ARG A 50 3.06 15.97 -3.55
CA ARG A 50 2.65 15.89 -4.97
C ARG A 50 1.94 14.57 -5.27
N GLN A 51 2.50 13.45 -4.79
CA GLN A 51 1.87 12.14 -4.93
C GLN A 51 0.52 12.06 -4.19
N ALA A 52 0.44 12.59 -2.96
CA ALA A 52 -0.80 12.62 -2.20
C ALA A 52 -1.90 13.44 -2.90
N ILE A 53 -1.56 14.57 -3.51
CA ILE A 53 -2.47 15.40 -4.31
C ILE A 53 -2.92 14.64 -5.56
N SER A 54 -2.02 13.93 -6.23
CA SER A 54 -2.36 13.09 -7.39
C SER A 54 -3.39 12.03 -7.02
N SER A 55 -3.14 11.29 -5.93
CA SER A 55 -4.07 10.29 -5.39
C SER A 55 -5.43 10.90 -5.02
N ALA A 56 -5.44 12.09 -4.42
CA ALA A 56 -6.68 12.81 -4.09
C ALA A 56 -7.50 13.16 -5.35
N LYS A 57 -6.83 13.64 -6.40
CA LYS A 57 -7.48 13.95 -7.69
C LYS A 57 -8.02 12.68 -8.36
N ALA A 58 -7.25 11.60 -8.38
CA ALA A 58 -7.68 10.31 -8.91
C ALA A 58 -8.92 9.75 -8.15
N ALA A 59 -9.03 10.01 -6.85
CA ALA A 59 -10.20 9.67 -6.04
C ALA A 59 -11.38 10.64 -6.22
N ASN A 60 -11.28 11.64 -7.10
CA ASN A 60 -12.27 12.71 -7.30
C ASN A 60 -12.56 13.51 -6.01
N MET A 61 -11.52 13.80 -5.22
CA MET A 61 -11.61 14.68 -4.07
C MET A 61 -11.72 16.15 -4.54
N PRO A 62 -12.67 16.96 -4.00
CA PRO A 62 -12.77 18.37 -4.35
C PRO A 62 -11.46 19.13 -4.06
N ASN A 63 -11.05 20.01 -4.98
CA ASN A 63 -9.80 20.76 -4.85
C ASN A 63 -9.74 21.60 -3.56
N GLU A 64 -10.86 22.19 -3.14
CA GLU A 64 -10.98 22.91 -1.87
C GLU A 64 -10.64 22.02 -0.66
N THR A 65 -11.10 20.77 -0.67
CA THR A 65 -10.79 19.79 0.38
C THR A 65 -9.30 19.45 0.39
N ILE A 66 -8.66 19.33 -0.78
CA ILE A 66 -7.22 19.08 -0.89
C ILE A 66 -6.46 20.24 -0.28
N VAL A 67 -6.68 21.46 -0.78
CA VAL A 67 -6.00 22.68 -0.32
C VAL A 67 -6.17 22.86 1.19
N ARG A 68 -7.41 22.75 1.70
CA ARG A 68 -7.70 22.92 3.13
C ARG A 68 -6.90 21.95 4.02
N ASN A 69 -6.78 20.68 3.62
CA ASN A 69 -6.06 19.71 4.44
C ASN A 69 -4.54 19.83 4.31
N VAL A 70 -4.03 20.28 3.17
CA VAL A 70 -2.61 20.66 3.03
C VAL A 70 -2.27 21.82 3.97
N GLN A 71 -3.09 22.87 4.01
CA GLN A 71 -2.90 24.01 4.90
C GLN A 71 -2.96 23.60 6.39
N LYS A 72 -3.89 22.71 6.76
CA LYS A 72 -3.94 22.15 8.12
C LYS A 72 -2.68 21.36 8.47
N GLY A 73 -2.18 20.53 7.54
CA GLY A 73 -0.95 19.77 7.74
C GLY A 73 0.28 20.66 7.90
N ALA A 74 0.38 21.73 7.11
CA ALA A 74 1.47 22.70 7.19
C ALA A 74 1.39 23.66 8.40
N GLY A 75 0.30 23.61 9.18
CA GLY A 75 0.08 24.49 10.34
C GLY A 75 -0.41 25.90 9.99
N GLU A 76 -0.83 26.13 8.74
CA GLU A 76 -1.43 27.40 8.30
C GLU A 76 -2.88 27.55 8.79
N LEU A 77 -3.55 26.44 9.08
CA LEU A 77 -4.89 26.38 9.67
C LEU A 77 -4.88 25.46 10.90
N GLU A 78 -5.76 25.73 11.86
CA GLU A 78 -5.98 24.82 12.99
C GLU A 78 -6.49 23.46 12.49
N GLY A 79 -5.89 22.39 13.01
CA GLY A 79 -6.12 21.04 12.54
C GLY A 79 -5.71 19.98 13.55
N VAL A 80 -6.12 18.74 13.25
CA VAL A 80 -5.70 17.56 14.02
C VAL A 80 -4.25 17.25 13.67
N ASN A 81 -3.44 16.95 14.68
CA ASN A 81 -2.07 16.53 14.47
C ASN A 81 -2.00 15.01 14.36
N TYR A 82 -1.79 14.49 13.15
CA TYR A 82 -1.56 13.08 12.93
C TYR A 82 -0.08 12.73 13.11
N GLU A 83 0.17 11.57 13.71
CA GLU A 83 1.49 10.97 13.86
C GLU A 83 1.57 9.69 13.05
N GLU A 84 2.71 9.48 12.40
CA GLU A 84 3.02 8.28 11.63
C GLU A 84 3.71 7.26 12.56
N ILE A 85 3.18 6.04 12.59
CA ILE A 85 3.66 4.96 13.46
C ILE A 85 3.59 3.67 12.67
N SER A 86 4.60 2.83 12.83
CA SER A 86 4.56 1.46 12.34
C SER A 86 4.38 0.50 13.50
N TYR A 87 3.51 -0.47 13.32
CA TYR A 87 3.39 -1.62 14.20
C TYR A 87 3.77 -2.89 13.43
N GLU A 88 4.25 -3.87 14.18
CA GLU A 88 4.77 -5.12 13.66
C GLU A 88 4.15 -6.27 14.44
N GLY A 89 3.93 -7.41 13.80
CA GLY A 89 3.38 -8.58 14.47
C GLY A 89 3.31 -9.81 13.58
N PHE A 90 2.75 -10.87 14.17
CA PHE A 90 2.53 -12.13 13.49
C PHE A 90 1.04 -12.45 13.47
N GLY A 91 0.49 -12.77 12.30
CA GLY A 91 -0.83 -13.34 12.12
C GLY A 91 -0.85 -14.86 12.32
N PRO A 92 -2.00 -15.49 12.04
CA PRO A 92 -2.10 -16.95 11.94
C PRO A 92 -1.03 -17.55 11.04
N HIS A 93 -0.59 -18.77 11.34
CA HIS A 93 0.47 -19.50 10.60
C HIS A 93 1.86 -18.84 10.65
N GLY A 94 2.09 -17.89 11.55
CA GLY A 94 3.38 -17.20 11.67
C GLY A 94 3.62 -16.17 10.57
N VAL A 95 2.56 -15.75 9.87
CA VAL A 95 2.63 -14.73 8.83
C VAL A 95 3.07 -13.41 9.44
N ALA A 96 4.17 -12.87 8.95
CA ALA A 96 4.64 -11.54 9.32
C ALA A 96 3.71 -10.47 8.77
N ILE A 97 3.39 -9.48 9.60
CA ILE A 97 2.51 -8.36 9.25
C ILE A 97 3.17 -7.05 9.72
N MET A 98 3.35 -6.11 8.79
CA MET A 98 3.68 -4.71 9.06
C MET A 98 2.44 -3.85 8.84
N ILE A 99 2.19 -2.93 9.77
CA ILE A 99 1.02 -2.06 9.78
C ILE A 99 1.50 -0.61 9.87
N GLU A 100 1.32 0.15 8.80
CA GLU A 100 1.62 1.59 8.78
C GLU A 100 0.37 2.38 9.16
N VAL A 101 0.51 3.25 10.16
CA VAL A 101 -0.60 3.94 10.83
C VAL A 101 -0.40 5.45 10.79
N MET A 102 -1.50 6.16 10.58
CA MET A 102 -1.61 7.60 10.83
C MET A 102 -2.76 7.86 11.80
N THR A 103 -2.41 8.31 13.00
CA THR A 103 -3.36 8.48 14.10
C THR A 103 -3.10 9.74 14.91
N ASP A 104 -4.16 10.28 15.48
CA ASP A 104 -4.15 11.37 16.47
C ASP A 104 -4.17 10.84 17.91
N ASN A 105 -4.29 9.51 18.09
CA ASN A 105 -4.35 8.86 19.38
C ASN A 105 -3.66 7.49 19.34
N LYS A 106 -2.36 7.49 19.62
CA LYS A 106 -1.52 6.28 19.65
C LYS A 106 -2.10 5.15 20.52
N ASN A 107 -2.63 5.51 21.70
CA ASN A 107 -3.09 4.54 22.69
C ASN A 107 -4.38 3.84 22.27
N ARG A 108 -5.32 4.58 21.66
CA ARG A 108 -6.54 4.01 21.07
C ARG A 108 -6.15 3.04 19.95
N THR A 109 -5.38 3.52 18.99
CA THR A 109 -5.05 2.75 17.79
C THR A 109 -4.28 1.48 18.10
N VAL A 110 -3.27 1.53 18.98
CA VAL A 110 -2.52 0.31 19.35
C VAL A 110 -3.40 -0.70 20.10
N ALA A 111 -4.36 -0.24 20.90
CA ALA A 111 -5.29 -1.12 21.60
C ALA A 111 -6.25 -1.82 20.62
N GLU A 112 -6.79 -1.08 19.66
CA GLU A 112 -7.66 -1.60 18.60
C GLU A 112 -6.93 -2.60 17.68
N ILE A 113 -5.71 -2.26 17.23
CA ILE A 113 -4.85 -3.16 16.44
C ILE A 113 -4.54 -4.43 17.22
N ARG A 114 -4.12 -4.30 18.50
CA ARG A 114 -3.84 -5.47 19.35
C ARG A 114 -5.07 -6.35 19.49
N HIS A 115 -6.25 -5.76 19.70
CA HIS A 115 -7.50 -6.50 19.78
C HIS A 115 -7.80 -7.27 18.49
N LEU A 116 -7.66 -6.63 17.32
CA LEU A 116 -7.83 -7.29 16.02
C LEU A 116 -6.84 -8.45 15.86
N MET A 117 -5.55 -8.22 16.06
CA MET A 117 -4.53 -9.26 15.97
C MET A 117 -4.87 -10.46 16.85
N THR A 118 -5.18 -10.23 18.13
CA THR A 118 -5.53 -11.30 19.08
C THR A 118 -6.82 -12.02 18.71
N LYS A 119 -7.88 -11.30 18.29
CA LYS A 119 -9.17 -11.87 17.90
C LYS A 119 -9.04 -12.91 16.79
N TYR A 120 -8.14 -12.68 15.84
CA TYR A 120 -7.94 -13.57 14.69
C TYR A 120 -6.80 -14.58 14.87
N GLY A 121 -6.16 -14.63 16.04
CA GLY A 121 -5.13 -15.64 16.36
C GLY A 121 -3.71 -15.23 15.98
N GLY A 122 -3.46 -13.93 15.92
CA GLY A 122 -2.12 -13.34 15.85
C GLY A 122 -1.74 -12.58 17.12
N ASN A 123 -0.60 -11.90 17.08
CA ASN A 123 -0.10 -11.04 18.14
C ASN A 123 0.65 -9.83 17.58
N LEU A 124 0.55 -8.71 18.31
CA LEU A 124 1.42 -7.56 18.09
C LEU A 124 2.80 -7.87 18.70
N GLY A 125 3.86 -7.60 17.95
CA GLY A 125 5.25 -7.71 18.37
C GLY A 125 5.86 -6.36 18.77
N GLU A 126 7.15 -6.39 19.06
CA GLU A 126 7.96 -5.17 19.24
C GLU A 126 8.44 -4.65 17.89
N ASN A 127 8.78 -3.36 17.80
CA ASN A 127 9.39 -2.79 16.59
C ASN A 127 10.69 -3.52 16.27
N GLY A 128 10.87 -3.94 15.01
CA GLY A 128 11.99 -4.77 14.58
C GLY A 128 11.73 -6.27 14.55
N SER A 129 10.56 -6.75 15.00
CA SER A 129 10.23 -8.18 15.02
C SER A 129 10.16 -8.80 13.62
N VAL A 130 9.62 -8.06 12.65
CA VAL A 130 9.40 -8.55 11.28
C VAL A 130 9.92 -7.61 10.20
N SER A 131 10.24 -6.35 10.50
CA SER A 131 10.65 -5.37 9.48
C SER A 131 11.84 -5.82 8.63
N TRP A 132 12.74 -6.62 9.18
CA TRP A 132 13.88 -7.20 8.46
C TRP A 132 13.47 -8.21 7.37
N MET A 133 12.27 -8.78 7.45
CA MET A 133 11.67 -9.71 6.47
C MET A 133 11.10 -8.98 5.25
N PHE A 134 11.00 -7.66 5.30
CA PHE A 134 10.49 -6.84 4.21
C PHE A 134 11.58 -5.92 3.65
N GLU A 135 11.38 -5.49 2.42
CA GLU A 135 12.17 -4.48 1.75
C GLU A 135 11.24 -3.42 1.18
N ARG A 136 11.69 -2.17 1.21
CA ARG A 136 10.92 -1.06 0.66
C ARG A 136 11.23 -0.94 -0.82
N LEU A 137 10.24 -1.14 -1.68
CA LEU A 137 10.39 -1.08 -3.14
C LEU A 137 9.31 -0.20 -3.78
N GLY A 138 9.63 0.38 -4.93
CA GLY A 138 8.61 0.84 -5.87
C GLY A 138 7.91 -0.37 -6.49
N GLN A 139 6.59 -0.32 -6.61
CA GLN A 139 5.75 -1.37 -7.16
C GLN A 139 4.76 -0.77 -8.16
N ILE A 140 5.00 -1.01 -9.44
CA ILE A 140 4.16 -0.55 -10.54
C ILE A 140 3.41 -1.75 -11.10
N VAL A 141 2.11 -1.60 -11.35
CA VAL A 141 1.29 -2.61 -12.00
C VAL A 141 0.82 -2.07 -13.34
N ILE A 142 1.08 -2.81 -14.41
CA ILE A 142 0.60 -2.49 -15.76
C ILE A 142 -0.27 -3.62 -16.29
N HIS A 143 -1.26 -3.28 -17.11
CA HIS A 143 -2.04 -4.30 -17.82
C HIS A 143 -1.23 -4.91 -18.97
N ASP A 144 -1.32 -6.23 -19.15
CA ASP A 144 -0.72 -6.94 -20.28
C ASP A 144 -1.62 -6.78 -21.52
N ASP A 145 -1.53 -5.61 -22.15
CA ASP A 145 -2.27 -5.25 -23.37
C ASP A 145 -1.44 -5.43 -24.66
N THR A 146 -0.18 -5.86 -24.55
CA THR A 146 0.74 -5.94 -25.70
C THR A 146 0.68 -7.31 -26.39
N SER A 147 0.82 -7.31 -27.72
CA SER A 147 1.05 -8.53 -28.50
C SER A 147 2.53 -8.92 -28.58
N GLU A 148 3.44 -8.01 -28.23
CA GLU A 148 4.89 -8.18 -28.32
C GLU A 148 5.50 -8.12 -26.90
N GLU A 149 5.60 -9.30 -26.27
CA GLU A 149 6.12 -9.44 -24.90
C GLU A 149 7.58 -8.98 -24.81
N ASP A 150 8.44 -9.36 -25.76
CA ASP A 150 9.86 -9.01 -25.74
C ASP A 150 10.10 -7.49 -25.68
N THR A 151 9.36 -6.71 -26.49
CA THR A 151 9.45 -5.24 -26.48
C THR A 151 8.99 -4.65 -25.16
N LEU A 152 7.95 -5.20 -24.55
CA LEU A 152 7.52 -4.75 -23.22
C LEU A 152 8.61 -5.00 -22.17
N LEU A 153 9.24 -6.17 -22.18
CA LEU A 153 10.28 -6.49 -21.21
C LEU A 153 11.50 -5.59 -21.37
N GLU A 154 11.90 -5.31 -22.61
CA GLU A 154 12.95 -4.33 -22.92
C GLU A 154 12.57 -2.93 -22.40
N ASP A 155 11.35 -2.48 -22.66
CA ASP A 155 10.86 -1.17 -22.23
C ASP A 155 10.82 -1.02 -20.70
N ILE A 156 10.42 -2.08 -19.99
CA ILE A 156 10.43 -2.13 -18.51
C ILE A 156 11.85 -1.94 -17.97
N LEU A 157 12.82 -2.66 -18.53
CA LEU A 157 14.22 -2.57 -18.12
C LEU A 157 14.80 -1.19 -18.42
N GLU A 158 14.56 -0.66 -19.63
CA GLU A 158 14.99 0.69 -20.03
C GLU A 158 14.38 1.80 -19.17
N ALA A 159 13.15 1.60 -18.68
CA ALA A 159 12.50 2.58 -17.81
C ALA A 159 13.25 2.73 -16.47
N GLY A 160 13.97 1.68 -16.04
CA GLY A 160 14.76 1.64 -14.81
C GLY A 160 14.23 0.66 -13.76
N ALA A 161 13.47 -0.36 -14.18
CA ALA A 161 13.04 -1.42 -13.28
C ALA A 161 14.20 -2.30 -12.83
N ASN A 162 14.12 -2.77 -11.58
CA ASN A 162 15.06 -3.73 -11.00
C ASN A 162 14.63 -5.17 -11.29
N ASP A 163 13.31 -5.42 -11.31
CA ASP A 163 12.73 -6.74 -11.52
C ASP A 163 11.30 -6.60 -12.07
N PHE A 164 10.77 -7.65 -12.69
CA PHE A 164 9.38 -7.73 -13.10
C PHE A 164 8.88 -9.17 -13.04
N THR A 165 7.59 -9.33 -12.71
CA THR A 165 6.92 -10.63 -12.67
C THR A 165 5.59 -10.53 -13.40
N LYS A 166 5.33 -11.47 -14.31
CA LYS A 166 4.02 -11.63 -14.94
C LYS A 166 3.03 -12.24 -13.94
N ILE A 167 1.87 -11.60 -13.78
CA ILE A 167 0.81 -12.03 -12.85
C ILE A 167 -0.54 -11.96 -13.55
N GLU A 168 -1.09 -13.12 -13.91
CA GLU A 168 -2.32 -13.26 -14.69
C GLU A 168 -2.25 -12.42 -15.98
N SER A 169 -3.05 -11.35 -16.09
CA SER A 169 -3.08 -10.42 -17.24
C SER A 169 -2.37 -9.10 -16.94
N ASN A 170 -1.38 -9.09 -16.04
CA ASN A 170 -0.67 -7.89 -15.62
C ASN A 170 0.83 -8.18 -15.43
N TYR A 171 1.64 -7.13 -15.40
CA TYR A 171 3.01 -7.20 -14.91
C TYR A 171 3.13 -6.40 -13.62
N LEU A 172 3.80 -7.00 -12.64
CA LEU A 172 4.27 -6.33 -11.43
C LEU A 172 5.74 -5.97 -11.63
N ILE A 173 6.04 -4.69 -11.62
CA ILE A 173 7.36 -4.13 -11.88
C ILE A 173 7.89 -3.56 -10.57
N SER A 174 9.07 -4.03 -10.17
CA SER A 174 9.77 -3.60 -8.96
C SER A 174 10.87 -2.61 -9.30
N THR A 175 10.98 -1.55 -8.52
CA THR A 175 11.99 -0.49 -8.71
C THR A 175 12.60 -0.09 -7.37
N ASP A 176 13.74 0.64 -7.40
CA ASP A 176 14.13 1.46 -6.26
C ASP A 176 12.94 2.39 -5.89
N PRO A 177 12.61 2.56 -4.59
CA PRO A 177 11.50 3.41 -4.14
C PRO A 177 11.52 4.82 -4.73
N THR A 178 12.70 5.39 -4.89
CA THR A 178 12.91 6.76 -5.36
C THR A 178 12.65 6.92 -6.86
N LEU A 179 12.70 5.82 -7.62
CA LEU A 179 12.52 5.82 -9.08
C LEU A 179 11.09 5.44 -9.51
N SER A 180 10.23 5.02 -8.57
CA SER A 180 8.89 4.50 -8.86
C SER A 180 8.01 5.46 -9.69
N ALA A 181 8.06 6.76 -9.41
CA ALA A 181 7.32 7.77 -10.16
C ALA A 181 7.88 7.94 -11.58
N ASP A 182 9.20 8.07 -11.71
CA ASP A 182 9.88 8.26 -12.99
C ASP A 182 9.70 7.06 -13.92
N VAL A 183 9.82 5.84 -13.39
CA VAL A 183 9.60 4.60 -14.15
C VAL A 183 8.14 4.53 -14.62
N SER A 184 7.19 4.84 -13.74
CA SER A 184 5.76 4.85 -14.10
C SER A 184 5.46 5.87 -15.20
N GLU A 185 6.05 7.07 -15.15
CA GLU A 185 5.85 8.11 -16.16
C GLU A 185 6.48 7.73 -17.51
N LYS A 186 7.65 7.10 -17.52
CA LYS A 186 8.29 6.61 -18.75
C LYS A 186 7.43 5.54 -19.43
N LEU A 187 6.89 4.60 -18.66
CA LEU A 187 6.03 3.54 -19.18
C LEU A 187 4.70 4.09 -19.71
N ASP A 188 4.08 5.03 -18.98
CA ASP A 188 2.87 5.72 -19.44
C ASP A 188 3.10 6.46 -20.78
N LYS A 189 4.24 7.15 -20.93
CA LYS A 189 4.64 7.82 -22.18
C LYS A 189 4.88 6.88 -23.35
N LYS A 190 5.29 5.64 -23.09
CA LYS A 190 5.41 4.58 -24.10
C LYS A 190 4.05 3.96 -24.48
N GLY A 191 2.98 4.34 -23.78
CA GLY A 191 1.61 3.91 -24.06
C GLY A 191 1.13 2.74 -23.20
N TYR A 192 1.88 2.35 -22.17
CA TYR A 192 1.47 1.27 -21.27
C TYR A 192 0.38 1.71 -20.31
N ASN A 193 -0.60 0.83 -20.11
CA ASN A 193 -1.72 1.06 -19.21
C ASN A 193 -1.30 0.87 -17.75
N ILE A 194 -0.94 1.97 -17.07
CA ILE A 194 -0.59 1.95 -15.65
C ILE A 194 -1.84 1.77 -14.79
N ILE A 195 -1.93 0.62 -14.11
CA ILE A 195 -3.00 0.32 -13.15
C ILE A 195 -2.71 0.95 -11.79
N SER A 196 -1.45 0.88 -11.34
CA SER A 196 -1.03 1.50 -10.08
C SER A 196 0.48 1.75 -10.03
N SER A 197 0.90 2.77 -9.29
CA SER A 197 2.30 3.00 -8.92
C SER A 197 2.35 3.46 -7.47
N SER A 198 3.10 2.74 -6.64
CA SER A 198 3.23 3.03 -5.20
C SER A 198 4.56 2.52 -4.66
N VAL A 199 5.00 3.09 -3.55
CA VAL A 199 6.08 2.52 -2.73
C VAL A 199 5.46 1.64 -1.66
N GLU A 200 5.90 0.39 -1.59
CA GLU A 200 5.36 -0.65 -0.72
C GLU A 200 6.48 -1.35 0.07
N MET A 201 6.10 -1.96 1.19
CA MET A 201 6.94 -2.94 1.87
C MET A 201 6.66 -4.32 1.25
N VAL A 202 7.64 -4.86 0.53
CA VAL A 202 7.57 -6.13 -0.19
C VAL A 202 8.26 -7.21 0.66
N PRO A 203 7.64 -8.38 0.88
CA PRO A 203 8.28 -9.46 1.63
C PRO A 203 9.43 -10.07 0.83
N LYS A 204 10.54 -10.38 1.50
CA LYS A 204 11.70 -11.07 0.92
C LYS A 204 11.43 -12.56 0.69
N ASP A 205 10.63 -13.15 1.56
CA ASP A 205 10.20 -14.55 1.51
C ASP A 205 8.70 -14.64 1.81
N VAL A 206 8.02 -15.58 1.16
CA VAL A 206 6.57 -15.82 1.35
C VAL A 206 6.29 -17.14 2.06
N ILE A 207 5.26 -17.14 2.89
CA ILE A 207 4.70 -18.31 3.57
C ILE A 207 3.46 -18.75 2.79
N GLU A 208 3.48 -19.98 2.29
CA GLU A 208 2.30 -20.61 1.71
C GLU A 208 1.27 -20.94 2.80
N VAL A 209 0.04 -20.48 2.62
CA VAL A 209 -1.10 -20.79 3.48
C VAL A 209 -2.15 -21.50 2.64
N GLU A 210 -2.58 -22.69 3.07
CA GLU A 210 -3.62 -23.44 2.35
C GLU A 210 -4.95 -22.71 2.44
N ASP A 211 -5.67 -22.64 1.31
CA ASP A 211 -6.97 -21.94 1.22
C ASP A 211 -7.96 -22.40 2.30
N SER A 212 -7.99 -23.71 2.58
CA SER A 212 -8.83 -24.35 3.59
C SER A 212 -8.60 -23.85 5.03
N THR A 213 -7.41 -23.31 5.34
CA THR A 213 -7.06 -22.78 6.67
C THR A 213 -6.86 -21.25 6.68
N SER A 214 -6.98 -20.60 5.52
CA SER A 214 -6.65 -19.18 5.33
C SER A 214 -7.68 -18.20 5.89
N SER A 215 -8.92 -18.63 6.16
CA SER A 215 -10.06 -17.74 6.47
C SER A 215 -9.79 -16.72 7.58
N LYS A 216 -9.23 -17.15 8.71
CA LYS A 216 -8.88 -16.23 9.82
C LYS A 216 -7.83 -15.20 9.45
N LEU A 217 -6.87 -15.57 8.60
CA LEU A 217 -5.83 -14.67 8.14
C LEU A 217 -6.42 -13.62 7.17
N ILE A 218 -7.27 -14.05 6.25
CA ILE A 218 -8.00 -13.14 5.34
C ILE A 218 -8.82 -12.15 6.17
N ASP A 219 -9.65 -12.65 7.10
CA ASP A 219 -10.47 -11.80 7.96
C ASP A 219 -9.62 -10.80 8.77
N LEU A 220 -8.46 -11.22 9.29
CA LEU A 220 -7.55 -10.34 10.00
C LEU A 220 -7.09 -9.19 9.11
N ILE A 221 -6.60 -9.50 7.91
CA ILE A 221 -6.09 -8.50 6.96
C ILE A 221 -7.22 -7.56 6.55
N GLU A 222 -8.40 -8.08 6.19
CA GLU A 222 -9.55 -7.25 5.83
C GLU A 222 -9.98 -6.31 6.96
N ASN A 223 -10.05 -6.79 8.20
CA ASN A 223 -10.45 -5.96 9.34
C ASN A 223 -9.38 -4.91 9.69
N LEU A 224 -8.10 -5.23 9.53
CA LEU A 224 -7.03 -4.25 9.68
C LEU A 224 -7.06 -3.22 8.54
N GLU A 225 -7.30 -3.61 7.29
CA GLU A 225 -7.40 -2.67 6.16
C GLU A 225 -8.60 -1.73 6.32
N ASP A 226 -9.67 -2.22 6.93
CA ASP A 226 -10.90 -1.47 7.18
C ASP A 226 -10.79 -0.50 8.38
N HIS A 227 -9.69 -0.57 9.15
CA HIS A 227 -9.41 0.33 10.27
C HIS A 227 -9.02 1.74 9.80
N ASP A 228 -9.67 2.77 10.37
CA ASP A 228 -9.54 4.15 9.90
C ASP A 228 -8.14 4.76 10.07
N ASP A 229 -7.38 4.29 11.07
CA ASP A 229 -6.01 4.72 11.32
C ASP A 229 -4.94 3.98 10.49
N ILE A 230 -5.26 2.82 9.93
CA ILE A 230 -4.30 2.02 9.16
C ILE A 230 -4.23 2.55 7.72
N GLN A 231 -3.05 3.01 7.31
CA GLN A 231 -2.78 3.47 5.95
C GLN A 231 -2.44 2.30 5.03
N LYS A 232 -1.51 1.45 5.46
CA LYS A 232 -1.01 0.31 4.67
C LYS A 232 -0.77 -0.91 5.53
N ILE A 233 -0.88 -2.06 4.89
CA ILE A 233 -0.53 -3.35 5.46
C ILE A 233 0.38 -4.06 4.47
N ALA A 234 1.48 -4.58 4.97
CA ALA A 234 2.30 -5.53 4.25
C ALA A 234 2.33 -6.84 5.02
N SER A 235 2.25 -7.93 4.29
CA SER A 235 2.28 -9.28 4.85
C SER A 235 3.05 -10.22 3.92
N ASN A 236 3.56 -11.30 4.48
CA ASN A 236 4.41 -12.23 3.74
C ASN A 236 3.73 -13.58 3.46
N PHE A 237 2.42 -13.60 3.16
CA PHE A 237 1.71 -14.84 2.84
C PHE A 237 1.25 -14.91 1.39
N GLU A 238 1.11 -16.14 0.91
CA GLU A 238 0.47 -16.48 -0.35
C GLU A 238 -0.55 -17.58 -0.12
N ILE A 239 -1.78 -17.40 -0.60
CA ILE A 239 -2.82 -18.42 -0.49
C ILE A 239 -2.65 -19.41 -1.64
N VAL A 240 -2.47 -20.68 -1.30
CA VAL A 240 -2.32 -21.76 -2.27
C VAL A 240 -3.54 -22.67 -2.28
N ASN A 241 -4.03 -22.95 -3.49
CA ASN A 241 -5.05 -23.97 -3.73
C ASN A 241 -4.35 -25.28 -4.07
N ARG A 242 -4.07 -26.10 -3.06
CA ARG A 242 -3.70 -27.50 -3.29
C ARG A 242 -4.98 -28.27 -3.62
N LYS A 243 -5.32 -28.32 -4.90
CA LYS A 243 -6.24 -29.35 -5.39
C LYS A 243 -5.44 -30.64 -5.47
N ASP A 244 -5.84 -31.64 -4.70
CA ASP A 244 -5.48 -33.04 -4.94
C ASP A 244 -5.85 -33.46 -6.37
#